data_AF-A0A931IWS5-F1
#
_entry.id   AF-A0A931IWS5-F1
#
_cell.length_a   1.000
_cell.length_b   1.000
_cell.length_c   1.000
_cell.angle_alpha   90.00
_cell.angle_beta   90.00
_cell.angle_gamma   90.00
#
_symmetry.space_group_name_H-M   'P 1'
#
loop_
_entity.id
_entity.type
_entity.pdbx_description
1 polymer ?
#
loop_
_entity_poly.entity_id
_entity_poly.type
_entity_poly.pdbx_seq_one_letter_code
_entity_poly.pdbx_strand_id
1 'polypeptide(L)'
;MQCPPDFVAVGVIVALSSLIGARAVVAPKERDDWRVTPNLWGLVVGRPGVMKSPALSEALAPIKRLEREERERWELAHDEWALDAKVEELAAKEREILAKKESIKDPSKARALLQPAEVKPEPKARRYVINDSTVEALAELLVPHPYGLLVFGDEMHGRLCSMDRPGQEGARGFYLTGYDGNQGYAVDRIMRGASYLPRVCIAMLGGIQPGKVQSYVREAVAAGAGDDGLLQRFGLTVWPDVVREFKNVDQWPDTTARQNVWGLFERLNNLQPASEREPQEWRFTPEAQGLFNEWFEAFQTEIRGEELHPALVSHLSKYAKLIPALALIFALVDTPDSPHKIGARELGRALAWGDYLRTHAERLYSAALHPEVDGAHSLLAKIKAGKLAKHGGEEAQDFAPREIAVKNWAGLTSPDAVRKAADVLADYGWLARVATPTGITGGRPSERYLIHPDLLAEGAQ
;
A
#
# COMPACT_ATOMS: atom_id res chain seq x y z
N MET A 1 2.57 5.21 -23.07
CA MET A 1 2.47 6.05 -21.85
C MET A 1 3.87 6.33 -21.36
N GLN A 2 4.24 7.59 -21.13
CA GLN A 2 5.54 7.94 -20.56
C GLN A 2 5.39 8.16 -19.05
N CYS A 3 5.64 7.11 -18.29
CA CYS A 3 5.69 7.14 -16.84
C CYS A 3 6.86 6.27 -16.36
N PRO A 4 7.35 6.47 -15.13
CA PRO A 4 8.24 5.50 -14.50
C PRO A 4 7.65 4.07 -14.58
N PRO A 5 8.44 3.08 -15.03
CA PRO A 5 7.98 1.70 -15.17
C PRO A 5 7.54 1.09 -13.83
N ASP A 6 8.08 1.61 -12.72
CA ASP A 6 7.75 1.32 -11.34
C ASP A 6 6.26 1.33 -11.05
N PHE A 7 5.54 2.31 -11.61
CA PHE A 7 4.12 2.50 -11.36
C PHE A 7 3.31 1.33 -11.88
N VAL A 8 3.67 0.85 -13.07
CA VAL A 8 3.05 -0.32 -13.70
C VAL A 8 3.51 -1.59 -12.98
N ALA A 9 4.80 -1.72 -12.69
CA ALA A 9 5.37 -2.90 -12.05
C ALA A 9 4.73 -3.16 -10.68
N VAL A 10 4.68 -2.16 -9.79
CA VAL A 10 4.01 -2.26 -8.49
C VAL A 10 2.51 -2.54 -8.65
N GLY A 11 1.85 -1.85 -9.58
CA GLY A 11 0.43 -2.07 -9.83
C GLY A 11 0.12 -3.52 -10.23
N VAL A 12 0.91 -4.09 -11.14
CA VAL A 12 0.75 -5.49 -11.58
C VAL A 12 1.06 -6.46 -10.45
N ILE A 13 2.14 -6.26 -9.68
CA ILE A 13 2.48 -7.17 -8.57
C ILE A 13 1.41 -7.18 -7.49
N VAL A 14 0.86 -6.01 -7.12
CA VAL A 14 -0.25 -5.95 -6.14
C VAL A 14 -1.53 -6.56 -6.71
N ALA A 15 -1.79 -6.39 -8.01
CA ALA A 15 -2.90 -7.04 -8.68
C ALA A 15 -2.77 -8.58 -8.61
N LEU A 16 -1.62 -9.14 -9.00
CA LEU A 16 -1.34 -10.57 -8.92
C LEU A 16 -1.43 -11.08 -7.48
N SER A 17 -0.86 -10.33 -6.53
CA SER A 17 -0.95 -10.60 -5.09
C SER A 17 -2.41 -10.71 -4.62
N SER A 18 -3.26 -9.77 -5.00
CA SER A 18 -4.68 -9.78 -4.63
C SER A 18 -5.44 -10.95 -5.26
N LEU A 19 -5.06 -11.32 -6.48
CA LEU A 19 -5.68 -12.44 -7.18
C LEU A 19 -5.26 -13.75 -6.52
N ILE A 20 -3.96 -14.02 -6.37
CA ILE A 20 -3.46 -15.22 -5.65
C ILE A 20 -4.09 -15.29 -4.27
N GLY A 21 -4.04 -14.18 -3.53
CA GLY A 21 -4.65 -14.00 -2.23
C GLY A 21 -4.26 -15.12 -1.29
N ALA A 22 -5.24 -15.64 -0.57
CA ALA A 22 -5.01 -16.69 0.41
C ALA A 22 -5.07 -18.13 -0.16
N ARG A 23 -4.97 -18.30 -1.49
CA ARG A 23 -5.03 -19.63 -2.14
C ARG A 23 -3.69 -20.35 -2.16
N ALA A 24 -2.60 -19.60 -2.12
CA ALA A 24 -1.25 -20.13 -2.04
C ALA A 24 -0.46 -19.39 -0.96
N VAL A 25 0.47 -20.09 -0.31
CA VAL A 25 1.38 -19.55 0.70
C VAL A 25 2.77 -20.11 0.48
N VAL A 26 3.78 -19.39 0.95
CA VAL A 26 5.15 -19.90 1.01
C VAL A 26 5.51 -20.24 2.45
N ALA A 27 6.15 -21.38 2.67
CA ALA A 27 6.78 -21.75 3.93
C ALA A 27 8.30 -21.52 3.80
N PRO A 28 8.84 -20.37 4.27
CA PRO A 28 10.20 -19.95 3.94
C PRO A 28 11.28 -20.77 4.64
N LYS A 29 10.95 -21.45 5.74
CA LYS A 29 11.87 -22.30 6.48
C LYS A 29 11.51 -23.77 6.27
N GLU A 30 12.54 -24.62 6.29
CA GLU A 30 12.39 -26.05 6.04
C GLU A 30 11.72 -26.80 7.19
N ARG A 31 11.88 -26.33 8.43
CA ARG A 31 11.57 -27.07 9.66
C ARG A 31 10.77 -26.23 10.67
N ASP A 32 9.86 -25.39 10.19
CA ASP A 32 8.85 -24.76 11.04
C ASP A 32 7.52 -24.57 10.29
N ASP A 33 6.53 -24.07 11.01
CA ASP A 33 5.16 -23.83 10.51
C ASP A 33 4.96 -22.38 10.05
N TRP A 34 6.04 -21.60 9.86
CA TRP A 34 5.93 -20.22 9.42
C TRP A 34 5.49 -20.17 7.96
N ARG A 35 4.26 -19.70 7.74
CA ARG A 35 3.66 -19.53 6.41
C ARG A 35 3.41 -18.05 6.13
N VAL A 36 3.69 -17.64 4.89
CA VAL A 36 3.49 -16.28 4.39
C VAL A 36 2.46 -16.30 3.26
N THR A 37 1.36 -15.58 3.45
CA THR A 37 0.41 -15.26 2.38
C THR A 37 1.00 -14.16 1.49
N PRO A 38 0.98 -14.29 0.16
CA PRO A 38 1.52 -13.29 -0.76
C PRO A 38 0.56 -12.12 -0.94
N ASN A 39 0.04 -11.57 0.17
CA ASN A 39 -0.84 -10.42 0.21
C ASN A 39 -0.02 -9.15 0.50
N LEU A 40 0.04 -8.26 -0.50
CA LEU A 40 0.97 -7.14 -0.56
C LEU A 40 0.24 -5.80 -0.71
N TRP A 41 0.81 -4.77 -0.09
CA TRP A 41 0.33 -3.40 -0.20
C TRP A 41 1.36 -2.55 -0.95
N GLY A 42 0.88 -1.78 -1.93
CA GLY A 42 1.70 -0.92 -2.76
C GLY A 42 1.21 0.52 -2.78
N LEU A 43 2.18 1.42 -2.92
CA LEU A 43 1.95 2.86 -2.92
C LEU A 43 2.81 3.50 -4.00
N VAL A 44 2.17 4.21 -4.92
CA VAL A 44 2.86 4.90 -6.01
C VAL A 44 2.93 6.38 -5.69
N VAL A 45 4.14 6.88 -5.43
CA VAL A 45 4.40 8.28 -5.09
C VAL A 45 4.82 9.06 -6.33
N GLY A 46 4.16 10.18 -6.60
CA GLY A 46 4.51 11.03 -7.72
C GLY A 46 3.68 12.31 -7.80
N ARG A 47 4.22 13.36 -8.42
CA ARG A 47 3.53 14.66 -8.53
C ARG A 47 2.23 14.53 -9.35
N PRO A 48 1.28 15.46 -9.24
CA PRO A 48 0.20 15.57 -10.22
C PRO A 48 0.79 15.65 -11.65
N GLY A 49 0.15 14.97 -12.60
CA GLY A 49 0.56 14.99 -14.01
C GLY A 49 1.59 13.94 -14.46
N VAL A 50 2.21 13.17 -13.55
CA VAL A 50 3.23 12.15 -13.93
C VAL A 50 2.62 10.79 -14.34
N MET A 51 1.34 10.77 -14.73
CA MET A 51 0.63 9.58 -15.21
C MET A 51 0.51 8.41 -14.22
N LYS A 52 0.46 8.67 -12.89
CA LYS A 52 0.21 7.64 -11.86
C LYS A 52 -1.09 6.87 -12.10
N SER A 53 -2.21 7.58 -12.16
CA SER A 53 -3.55 6.98 -12.27
C SER A 53 -3.74 6.23 -13.60
N PRO A 54 -3.30 6.76 -14.76
CA PRO A 54 -3.27 5.99 -15.99
C PRO A 54 -2.43 4.72 -15.90
N ALA A 55 -1.22 4.78 -15.33
CA ALA A 55 -0.34 3.61 -15.20
C ALA A 55 -0.97 2.51 -14.33
N LEU A 56 -1.56 2.89 -13.18
CA LEU A 56 -2.28 1.98 -12.31
C LEU A 56 -3.56 1.43 -12.96
N SER A 57 -4.25 2.24 -13.77
CA SER A 57 -5.42 1.78 -14.51
C SER A 57 -5.08 0.71 -15.54
N GLU A 58 -3.98 0.88 -16.28
CA GLU A 58 -3.47 -0.14 -17.22
C GLU A 58 -3.01 -1.40 -16.50
N ALA A 59 -2.28 -1.26 -15.39
CA ALA A 59 -1.85 -2.38 -14.56
C ALA A 59 -3.03 -3.22 -14.02
N LEU A 60 -4.16 -2.57 -13.69
CA LEU A 60 -5.38 -3.21 -13.19
C LEU A 60 -6.35 -3.63 -14.30
N ALA A 61 -6.09 -3.30 -15.57
CA ALA A 61 -6.98 -3.62 -16.68
C ALA A 61 -7.31 -5.13 -16.78
N PRO A 62 -6.37 -6.07 -16.56
CA PRO A 62 -6.66 -7.51 -16.56
C PRO A 62 -7.66 -7.91 -15.46
N ILE A 63 -7.49 -7.43 -14.22
CA ILE A 63 -8.44 -7.71 -13.12
C ILE A 63 -9.81 -7.11 -13.39
N LYS A 64 -9.86 -5.86 -13.89
CA LYS A 64 -11.14 -5.20 -14.23
C LYS A 64 -11.88 -5.94 -15.35
N ARG A 65 -11.14 -6.56 -16.27
CA ARG A 65 -11.72 -7.44 -17.29
C ARG A 65 -12.34 -8.69 -16.66
N LEU A 66 -11.62 -9.39 -15.80
CA LEU A 66 -12.16 -10.56 -15.08
C LEU A 66 -13.42 -10.19 -14.28
N GLU A 67 -13.42 -9.04 -13.61
CA GLU A 67 -14.59 -8.57 -12.85
C GLU A 67 -15.81 -8.29 -13.74
N ARG A 68 -15.59 -7.72 -14.95
CA ARG A 68 -16.67 -7.52 -15.91
C ARG A 68 -17.25 -8.85 -16.40
N GLU A 69 -16.41 -9.81 -16.72
CA GLU A 69 -16.84 -11.14 -17.16
C GLU A 69 -17.60 -11.91 -16.05
N GLU A 70 -17.18 -11.78 -14.78
CA GLU A 70 -17.94 -12.33 -13.64
C GLU A 70 -19.28 -11.63 -13.44
N ARG A 71 -19.33 -10.32 -13.69
CA ARG A 71 -20.59 -9.55 -13.59
C ARG A 71 -21.58 -10.01 -14.65
N GLU A 72 -21.15 -10.16 -15.89
CA GLU A 72 -22.00 -10.67 -16.98
C GLU A 72 -22.52 -12.08 -16.67
N ARG A 73 -21.67 -12.97 -16.13
CA ARG A 73 -22.10 -14.31 -15.67
C ARG A 73 -23.10 -14.23 -14.52
N TRP A 74 -22.86 -13.36 -13.56
CA TRP A 74 -23.73 -13.17 -12.41
C TRP A 74 -25.09 -12.59 -12.82
N GLU A 75 -25.14 -11.60 -13.73
CA GLU A 75 -26.38 -11.00 -14.23
C GLU A 75 -27.30 -12.08 -14.83
N LEU A 76 -26.75 -12.94 -15.70
CA LEU A 76 -27.51 -14.06 -16.28
C LEU A 76 -28.02 -15.04 -15.22
N ALA A 77 -27.15 -15.45 -14.28
CA ALA A 77 -27.53 -16.38 -13.22
C ALA A 77 -28.53 -15.77 -12.22
N HIS A 78 -28.44 -14.47 -11.97
CA HIS A 78 -29.34 -13.73 -11.07
C HIS A 78 -30.72 -13.56 -11.69
N ASP A 79 -30.81 -13.26 -12.99
CA ASP A 79 -32.07 -13.18 -13.72
C ASP A 79 -32.81 -14.52 -13.69
N GLU A 80 -32.11 -15.63 -13.95
CA GLU A 80 -32.67 -17.00 -13.84
C GLU A 80 -33.14 -17.29 -12.41
N TRP A 81 -32.29 -17.01 -11.41
CA TRP A 81 -32.63 -17.20 -10.01
C TRP A 81 -33.84 -16.35 -9.58
N ALA A 82 -33.94 -15.10 -10.04
CA ALA A 82 -35.03 -14.19 -9.68
C ALA A 82 -36.38 -14.70 -10.21
N LEU A 83 -36.39 -15.30 -11.41
CA LEU A 83 -37.58 -15.96 -11.95
C LEU A 83 -37.96 -17.20 -11.14
N ASP A 84 -36.98 -18.07 -10.84
CA ASP A 84 -37.19 -19.27 -10.02
C ASP A 84 -37.72 -18.90 -8.62
N ALA A 85 -37.11 -17.89 -7.99
CA ALA A 85 -37.53 -17.37 -6.69
C ALA A 85 -38.96 -16.80 -6.75
N LYS A 86 -39.35 -16.16 -7.86
CA LYS A 86 -40.71 -15.64 -8.02
C LYS A 86 -41.75 -16.75 -8.19
N VAL A 87 -41.42 -17.78 -8.97
CA VAL A 87 -42.27 -18.97 -9.14
C VAL A 87 -42.47 -19.65 -7.79
N GLU A 88 -41.40 -19.81 -7.02
CA GLU A 88 -41.48 -20.41 -5.70
C GLU A 88 -42.24 -19.53 -4.69
N GLU A 89 -42.12 -18.19 -4.75
CA GLU A 89 -42.93 -17.27 -3.93
C GLU A 89 -44.43 -17.47 -4.21
N LEU A 90 -44.81 -17.63 -5.49
CA LEU A 90 -46.20 -17.91 -5.88
C LEU A 90 -46.67 -19.28 -5.40
N ALA A 91 -45.85 -20.31 -5.57
CA ALA A 91 -46.13 -21.66 -5.11
C ALA A 91 -46.23 -21.72 -3.57
N ALA A 92 -45.38 -20.99 -2.85
CA ALA A 92 -45.40 -20.88 -1.39
C ALA A 92 -46.70 -20.26 -0.91
N LYS A 93 -47.18 -19.17 -1.54
CA LYS A 93 -48.49 -18.58 -1.23
C LYS A 93 -49.65 -19.55 -1.44
N GLU A 94 -49.60 -20.35 -2.50
CA GLU A 94 -50.62 -21.38 -2.74
C GLU A 94 -50.56 -22.48 -1.66
N ARG A 95 -49.36 -22.96 -1.31
CA ARG A 95 -49.17 -23.94 -0.24
C ARG A 95 -49.62 -23.41 1.12
N GLU A 96 -49.40 -22.12 1.43
CA GLU A 96 -49.92 -21.48 2.65
C GLU A 96 -51.46 -21.46 2.68
N ILE A 97 -52.12 -21.15 1.56
CA ILE A 97 -53.58 -21.19 1.45
C ILE A 97 -54.10 -22.61 1.70
N LEU A 98 -53.47 -23.62 1.10
CA LEU A 98 -53.82 -25.03 1.30
C LEU A 98 -53.56 -25.49 2.73
N ALA A 99 -52.41 -25.12 3.32
CA ALA A 99 -52.06 -25.42 4.69
C ALA A 99 -53.06 -24.83 5.68
N LYS A 100 -53.54 -23.59 5.45
CA LYS A 100 -54.57 -22.94 6.27
C LYS A 100 -55.91 -23.68 6.24
N LYS A 101 -56.26 -24.32 5.12
CA LYS A 101 -57.48 -25.13 5.00
C LYS A 101 -57.34 -26.48 5.72
N GLU A 102 -56.17 -27.10 5.62
CA GLU A 102 -55.88 -28.41 6.25
C GLU A 102 -55.55 -28.29 7.74
N SER A 103 -55.15 -27.11 8.24
CA SER A 103 -54.70 -26.93 9.64
C SER A 103 -55.74 -27.28 10.70
N ILE A 104 -57.03 -27.23 10.33
CA ILE A 104 -58.16 -27.59 11.22
C ILE A 104 -58.43 -29.11 11.19
N LYS A 105 -58.06 -29.81 10.10
CA LYS A 105 -58.40 -31.22 9.85
C LYS A 105 -57.24 -32.17 10.15
N ASP A 106 -56.03 -31.81 9.70
CA ASP A 106 -54.81 -32.58 9.87
C ASP A 106 -53.60 -31.62 9.97
N PRO A 107 -53.20 -31.27 11.21
CA PRO A 107 -52.05 -30.40 11.45
C PRO A 107 -50.73 -30.93 10.87
N SER A 108 -50.58 -32.26 10.73
CA SER A 108 -49.36 -32.87 10.19
C SER A 108 -49.24 -32.63 8.70
N LYS A 109 -50.36 -32.73 7.97
CA LYS A 109 -50.42 -32.45 6.54
C LYS A 109 -50.25 -30.96 6.23
N ALA A 110 -50.83 -30.08 7.05
CA ALA A 110 -50.59 -28.64 6.96
C ALA A 110 -49.09 -28.30 7.16
N ARG A 111 -48.41 -28.98 8.09
CA ARG A 111 -46.96 -28.80 8.31
C ARG A 111 -46.12 -29.26 7.12
N ALA A 112 -46.49 -30.36 6.47
CA ALA A 112 -45.80 -30.84 5.27
C ALA A 112 -45.91 -29.86 4.09
N LEU A 113 -47.08 -29.23 3.91
CA LEU A 113 -47.30 -28.21 2.88
C LEU A 113 -46.46 -26.94 3.10
N LEU A 114 -46.15 -26.61 4.37
CA LEU A 114 -45.35 -25.44 4.74
C LEU A 114 -43.84 -25.72 4.74
N GLN A 115 -43.39 -26.94 4.42
CA GLN A 115 -41.96 -27.15 4.23
C GLN A 115 -41.50 -26.31 3.03
N PRO A 116 -40.49 -25.43 3.22
CA PRO A 116 -39.95 -24.64 2.13
C PRO A 116 -39.37 -25.59 1.09
N ALA A 117 -39.65 -25.34 -0.19
CA ALA A 117 -38.95 -26.07 -1.24
C ALA A 117 -37.46 -25.72 -1.18
N GLU A 118 -36.63 -26.63 -1.70
CA GLU A 118 -35.20 -26.40 -1.78
C GLU A 118 -34.94 -25.33 -2.87
N VAL A 119 -34.87 -24.06 -2.45
CA VAL A 119 -34.57 -22.93 -3.34
C VAL A 119 -33.07 -22.84 -3.49
N LYS A 120 -32.59 -22.72 -4.74
CA LYS A 120 -31.19 -22.42 -4.99
C LYS A 120 -30.81 -21.11 -4.28
N PRO A 121 -29.65 -21.04 -3.61
CA PRO A 121 -29.21 -19.81 -2.97
C PRO A 121 -29.03 -18.71 -4.02
N GLU A 122 -29.30 -17.45 -3.62
CA GLU A 122 -29.07 -16.30 -4.48
C GLU A 122 -27.60 -16.27 -4.95
N PRO A 123 -27.35 -16.20 -6.27
CA PRO A 123 -26.00 -16.13 -6.78
C PRO A 123 -25.35 -14.82 -6.33
N LYS A 124 -24.10 -14.90 -5.85
CA LYS A 124 -23.33 -13.74 -5.41
C LYS A 124 -22.34 -13.31 -6.49
N ALA A 125 -22.31 -12.01 -6.76
CA ALA A 125 -21.36 -11.44 -7.71
C ALA A 125 -19.93 -11.59 -7.19
N ARG A 126 -19.07 -12.25 -7.96
CA ARG A 126 -17.65 -12.32 -7.65
C ARG A 126 -17.00 -10.97 -7.96
N ARG A 127 -16.38 -10.38 -6.95
CA ARG A 127 -15.67 -9.10 -6.99
C ARG A 127 -14.18 -9.32 -6.78
N TYR A 128 -13.40 -8.44 -7.38
CA TYR A 128 -11.94 -8.41 -7.23
C TYR A 128 -11.47 -7.08 -6.67
N VAL A 129 -12.12 -5.98 -7.04
CA VAL A 129 -11.69 -4.62 -6.66
C VAL A 129 -12.78 -3.88 -5.90
N ILE A 130 -12.34 -3.18 -4.85
CA ILE A 130 -13.15 -2.29 -4.03
C ILE A 130 -12.47 -0.94 -3.98
N ASN A 131 -13.21 0.11 -4.35
CA ASN A 131 -12.68 1.48 -4.36
C ASN A 131 -13.02 2.23 -3.08
N ASP A 132 -14.28 2.12 -2.64
CA ASP A 132 -14.80 2.79 -1.46
C ASP A 132 -15.77 1.85 -0.74
N SER A 133 -15.54 1.68 0.57
CA SER A 133 -16.33 0.81 1.44
C SER A 133 -16.02 1.11 2.89
N THR A 134 -17.03 1.06 3.75
CA THR A 134 -16.79 0.98 5.20
C THR A 134 -16.20 -0.38 5.56
N VAL A 135 -15.62 -0.50 6.76
CA VAL A 135 -15.08 -1.79 7.23
C VAL A 135 -16.18 -2.83 7.41
N GLU A 136 -17.37 -2.40 7.81
CA GLU A 136 -18.54 -3.27 7.97
C GLU A 136 -18.97 -3.89 6.65
N ALA A 137 -19.00 -3.08 5.58
CA ALA A 137 -19.32 -3.53 4.24
C ALA A 137 -18.20 -4.40 3.67
N LEU A 138 -16.93 -4.04 3.93
CA LEU A 138 -15.78 -4.83 3.49
C LEU A 138 -15.76 -6.22 4.16
N ALA A 139 -16.10 -6.31 5.44
CA ALA A 139 -16.24 -7.56 6.16
C ALA A 139 -17.35 -8.45 5.55
N GLU A 140 -18.50 -7.88 5.22
CA GLU A 140 -19.60 -8.61 4.55
C GLU A 140 -19.20 -9.07 3.15
N LEU A 141 -18.43 -8.27 2.41
CA LEU A 141 -17.91 -8.62 1.10
C LEU A 141 -16.86 -9.73 1.17
N LEU A 142 -16.08 -9.85 2.24
CA LEU A 142 -15.09 -10.93 2.37
C LEU A 142 -15.71 -12.30 2.65
N VAL A 143 -16.95 -12.38 3.14
CA VAL A 143 -17.63 -13.68 3.40
C VAL A 143 -17.71 -14.55 2.14
N PRO A 144 -18.22 -14.06 0.99
CA PRO A 144 -18.18 -14.82 -0.26
C PRO A 144 -16.83 -14.78 -0.99
N HIS A 145 -15.84 -14.03 -0.50
CA HIS A 145 -14.50 -13.88 -1.09
C HIS A 145 -13.41 -14.33 -0.10
N PRO A 146 -13.38 -15.62 0.30
CA PRO A 146 -12.50 -16.12 1.36
C PRO A 146 -11.00 -15.99 1.04
N TYR A 147 -10.67 -15.76 -0.23
CA TYR A 147 -9.29 -15.62 -0.70
C TYR A 147 -8.80 -14.19 -0.74
N GLY A 148 -9.69 -13.21 -0.55
CA GLY A 148 -9.33 -11.80 -0.41
C GLY A 148 -9.78 -10.90 -1.55
N LEU A 149 -9.54 -9.61 -1.36
CA LEU A 149 -9.98 -8.51 -2.24
C LEU A 149 -8.87 -7.47 -2.39
N LEU A 150 -8.86 -6.76 -3.51
CA LEU A 150 -8.02 -5.57 -3.70
C LEU A 150 -8.80 -4.31 -3.31
N VAL A 151 -8.29 -3.56 -2.35
CA VAL A 151 -8.72 -2.19 -2.09
C VAL A 151 -7.86 -1.23 -2.91
N PHE A 152 -8.49 -0.55 -3.86
CA PHE A 152 -7.82 0.40 -4.75
C PHE A 152 -8.24 1.84 -4.44
N GLY A 153 -7.28 2.70 -4.14
CA GLY A 153 -7.51 4.13 -3.90
C GLY A 153 -6.61 4.98 -4.79
N ASP A 154 -7.19 5.67 -5.78
CA ASP A 154 -6.41 6.54 -6.69
C ASP A 154 -5.69 7.68 -5.92
N GLU A 155 -6.28 8.12 -4.80
CA GLU A 155 -5.64 8.99 -3.81
C GLU A 155 -5.68 8.33 -2.42
N MET A 156 -4.59 7.66 -2.07
CA MET A 156 -4.47 6.87 -0.84
C MET A 156 -4.41 7.72 0.42
N HIS A 157 -4.00 8.99 0.32
CA HIS A 157 -3.86 9.88 1.48
C HIS A 157 -5.15 10.01 2.29
N GLY A 158 -6.30 10.19 1.63
CA GLY A 158 -7.59 10.32 2.31
C GLY A 158 -7.95 9.08 3.11
N ARG A 159 -7.63 7.89 2.59
CA ARG A 159 -7.87 6.60 3.26
C ARG A 159 -6.96 6.43 4.47
N LEU A 160 -5.67 6.73 4.34
CA LEU A 160 -4.71 6.71 5.46
C LEU A 160 -5.20 7.60 6.59
N CYS A 161 -5.44 8.88 6.30
CA CYS A 161 -5.91 9.84 7.31
C CYS A 161 -7.27 9.47 7.90
N SER A 162 -8.15 8.78 7.15
CA SER A 162 -9.42 8.33 7.70
C SER A 162 -9.23 7.27 8.79
N MET A 163 -8.25 6.37 8.64
CA MET A 163 -7.92 5.34 9.63
C MET A 163 -7.19 5.90 10.85
N ASP A 164 -6.59 7.09 10.74
CA ASP A 164 -5.93 7.79 11.87
C ASP A 164 -6.90 8.66 12.69
N ARG A 165 -8.17 8.78 12.29
CA ARG A 165 -9.15 9.57 13.06
C ARG A 165 -9.49 8.89 14.38
N PRO A 166 -9.64 9.65 15.48
CA PRO A 166 -10.14 9.10 16.74
C PRO A 166 -11.48 8.37 16.54
N GLY A 167 -11.60 7.16 17.09
CA GLY A 167 -12.77 6.29 16.89
C GLY A 167 -12.70 5.38 15.66
N GLN A 168 -11.59 5.38 14.90
CA GLN A 168 -11.34 4.47 13.78
C GLN A 168 -10.30 3.38 14.09
N GLU A 169 -9.96 3.18 15.36
CA GLU A 169 -8.95 2.22 15.82
C GLU A 169 -9.33 0.79 15.41
N GLY A 170 -10.61 0.42 15.52
CA GLY A 170 -11.12 -0.88 15.07
C GLY A 170 -11.02 -1.07 13.55
N ALA A 171 -11.31 -0.01 12.79
CA ALA A 171 -11.17 -0.04 11.33
C ALA A 171 -9.71 -0.23 10.91
N ARG A 172 -8.80 0.50 11.55
CA ARG A 172 -7.36 0.37 11.33
C ARG A 172 -6.88 -1.05 11.67
N GLY A 173 -7.25 -1.58 12.84
CA GLY A 173 -6.92 -2.95 13.25
C GLY A 173 -7.41 -4.02 12.26
N PHE A 174 -8.60 -3.82 11.67
CA PHE A 174 -9.13 -4.71 10.64
C PHE A 174 -8.26 -4.72 9.37
N TYR A 175 -7.84 -3.57 8.86
CA TYR A 175 -6.90 -3.51 7.72
C TYR A 175 -5.55 -4.13 8.08
N LEU A 176 -5.00 -3.87 9.27
CA LEU A 176 -3.73 -4.47 9.70
C LEU A 176 -3.81 -6.00 9.76
N THR A 177 -4.95 -6.55 10.20
CA THR A 177 -5.23 -8.01 10.15
C THR A 177 -5.29 -8.50 8.71
N GLY A 178 -5.97 -7.74 7.85
CA GLY A 178 -6.08 -8.03 6.42
C GLY A 178 -4.76 -8.06 5.66
N TYR A 179 -3.74 -7.32 6.13
CA TYR A 179 -2.40 -7.37 5.55
C TYR A 179 -1.82 -8.78 5.66
N ASP A 180 -1.80 -9.38 6.85
CA ASP A 180 -1.17 -10.69 7.07
C ASP A 180 -1.89 -11.78 6.27
N GLY A 181 -3.19 -11.63 6.04
CA GLY A 181 -3.93 -12.42 5.05
C GLY A 181 -4.18 -13.86 5.48
N ASN A 182 -3.98 -14.19 6.75
CA ASN A 182 -4.07 -15.55 7.28
C ASN A 182 -4.88 -15.66 8.58
N GLN A 183 -5.32 -14.54 9.17
CA GLN A 183 -6.06 -14.52 10.42
C GLN A 183 -7.57 -14.42 10.18
N GLY A 184 -8.34 -15.15 10.98
CA GLY A 184 -9.78 -14.96 11.06
C GLY A 184 -10.16 -13.73 11.88
N TYR A 185 -11.39 -13.26 11.70
CA TYR A 185 -11.89 -12.06 12.38
C TYR A 185 -13.35 -12.28 12.79
N ALA A 186 -13.62 -12.17 14.09
CA ALA A 186 -14.98 -12.22 14.62
C ALA A 186 -15.61 -10.82 14.53
N VAL A 187 -16.78 -10.74 13.92
CA VAL A 187 -17.58 -9.53 13.83
C VAL A 187 -18.88 -9.79 14.59
N ASP A 188 -18.92 -9.29 15.82
CA ASP A 188 -20.12 -9.35 16.67
C ASP A 188 -20.90 -8.04 16.56
N ARG A 189 -22.15 -8.10 16.07
CA ARG A 189 -23.04 -6.93 15.99
C ARG A 189 -24.33 -7.17 16.76
N ILE A 190 -24.73 -6.19 17.56
CA ILE A 190 -25.92 -6.22 18.43
C ILE A 190 -27.21 -6.60 17.67
N MET A 191 -27.40 -6.10 16.43
CA MET A 191 -28.63 -6.36 15.66
C MET A 191 -28.51 -7.43 14.57
N ARG A 192 -27.30 -7.80 14.13
CA ARG A 192 -27.10 -8.75 13.00
C ARG A 192 -26.57 -10.11 13.42
N GLY A 193 -26.32 -10.32 14.71
CA GLY A 193 -25.73 -11.55 15.24
C GLY A 193 -24.20 -11.58 15.10
N ALA A 194 -23.62 -12.71 15.51
CA ALA A 194 -22.20 -12.99 15.35
C ALA A 194 -21.91 -13.52 13.94
N SER A 195 -20.93 -12.94 13.25
CA SER A 195 -20.41 -13.46 11.99
C SER A 195 -18.91 -13.65 12.11
N TYR A 196 -18.41 -14.80 11.69
CA TYR A 196 -16.99 -15.12 11.73
C TYR A 196 -16.44 -15.18 10.31
N LEU A 197 -15.44 -14.34 10.03
CA LEU A 197 -14.63 -14.45 8.84
C LEU A 197 -13.49 -15.43 9.13
N PRO A 198 -13.42 -16.60 8.46
CA PRO A 198 -12.32 -17.54 8.66
C PRO A 198 -10.96 -16.93 8.32
N ARG A 199 -10.96 -15.93 7.44
CA ARG A 199 -9.75 -15.26 6.98
C ARG A 199 -10.07 -13.85 6.49
N VAL A 200 -9.24 -12.88 6.85
CA VAL A 200 -9.24 -11.52 6.29
C VAL A 200 -7.99 -11.38 5.44
N CYS A 201 -8.16 -11.22 4.14
CA CYS A 201 -7.06 -11.01 3.19
C CYS A 201 -7.38 -9.80 2.31
N ILE A 202 -6.63 -8.72 2.49
CA ILE A 202 -6.91 -7.45 1.82
C ILE A 202 -5.60 -6.94 1.23
N ALA A 203 -5.50 -6.93 -0.10
CA ALA A 203 -4.42 -6.24 -0.79
C ALA A 203 -4.78 -4.76 -0.90
N MET A 204 -3.78 -3.86 -0.92
CA MET A 204 -4.02 -2.43 -1.08
C MET A 204 -3.12 -1.82 -2.12
N LEU A 205 -3.68 -1.00 -2.99
CA LEU A 205 -2.94 -0.27 -4.02
C LEU A 205 -3.45 1.15 -4.13
N GLY A 206 -2.55 2.12 -4.25
CA GLY A 206 -2.97 3.47 -4.53
C GLY A 206 -1.87 4.43 -4.94
N GLY A 207 -2.30 5.58 -5.44
CA GLY A 207 -1.43 6.72 -5.70
C GLY A 207 -1.38 7.67 -4.50
N ILE A 208 -0.26 8.37 -4.32
CA ILE A 208 -0.16 9.49 -3.38
C ILE A 208 0.79 10.56 -3.91
N GLN A 209 0.59 11.78 -3.47
CA GLN A 209 1.43 12.92 -3.83
C GLN A 209 2.62 13.06 -2.86
N PRO A 210 3.81 13.49 -3.33
CA PRO A 210 5.00 13.69 -2.49
C PRO A 210 4.74 14.51 -1.22
N GLY A 211 4.13 15.70 -1.35
CA GLY A 211 3.89 16.55 -0.18
C GLY A 211 2.95 15.92 0.85
N LYS A 212 1.97 15.11 0.39
CA LYS A 212 1.01 14.42 1.26
C LYS A 212 1.63 13.23 1.99
N VAL A 213 2.46 12.44 1.29
CA VAL A 213 3.15 11.32 1.94
C VAL A 213 4.23 11.82 2.91
N GLN A 214 4.94 12.90 2.57
CA GLN A 214 5.92 13.51 3.46
C GLN A 214 5.28 14.07 4.73
N SER A 215 4.14 14.76 4.64
CA SER A 215 3.42 15.22 5.83
C SER A 215 2.99 14.04 6.69
N TYR A 216 2.43 13.00 6.06
CA TYR A 216 1.98 11.81 6.75
C TYR A 216 3.10 11.09 7.51
N VAL A 217 4.26 10.89 6.85
CA VAL A 217 5.45 10.27 7.46
C VAL A 217 5.94 11.08 8.65
N ARG A 218 6.03 12.42 8.51
CA ARG A 218 6.48 13.29 9.62
C ARG A 218 5.56 13.22 10.83
N GLU A 219 4.25 13.26 10.61
CA GLU A 219 3.26 13.14 11.69
C GLU A 219 3.34 11.77 12.38
N ALA A 220 3.41 10.69 11.60
CA ALA A 220 3.49 9.33 12.11
C ALA A 220 4.76 9.09 12.96
N VAL A 221 5.89 9.66 12.56
CA VAL A 221 7.16 9.52 13.30
C VAL A 221 7.20 10.43 14.53
N ALA A 222 6.74 11.68 14.42
CA ALA A 222 6.83 12.66 15.53
C ALA A 222 5.87 12.35 16.68
N ALA A 223 4.67 11.85 16.38
CA ALA A 223 3.62 11.66 17.38
C ALA A 223 3.72 10.33 18.16
N GLY A 224 4.64 9.41 17.79
CA GLY A 224 4.60 8.01 18.24
C GLY A 224 3.35 7.23 17.79
N ALA A 225 2.34 7.92 17.22
CA ALA A 225 1.09 7.36 16.71
C ALA A 225 1.25 6.47 15.48
N GLY A 226 2.43 6.47 14.83
CA GLY A 226 2.79 5.57 13.73
C GLY A 226 3.28 4.18 14.17
N ASP A 227 3.29 3.87 15.48
CA ASP A 227 3.92 2.66 16.02
C ASP A 227 3.19 1.34 15.72
N ASP A 228 1.96 1.37 15.22
CA ASP A 228 1.23 0.14 14.89
C ASP A 228 1.54 -0.45 13.50
N GLY A 229 2.35 0.27 12.72
CA GLY A 229 2.98 -0.25 11.52
C GLY A 229 2.11 -0.18 10.25
N LEU A 230 1.10 0.68 10.16
CA LEU A 230 0.27 0.79 8.95
C LEU A 230 1.10 1.15 7.71
N LEU A 231 1.85 2.26 7.77
CA LEU A 231 2.66 2.72 6.64
C LEU A 231 3.74 1.70 6.27
N GLN A 232 4.32 1.06 7.27
CA GLN A 232 5.37 0.05 7.16
C GLN A 232 4.92 -1.19 6.37
N ARG A 233 3.61 -1.45 6.29
CA ARG A 233 3.04 -2.55 5.49
C ARG A 233 2.98 -2.25 4.00
N PHE A 234 3.07 -0.98 3.58
CA PHE A 234 3.23 -0.59 2.17
C PHE A 234 4.67 -0.85 1.69
N GLY A 235 5.10 -2.12 1.75
CA GLY A 235 6.44 -2.54 1.36
C GLY A 235 6.72 -2.39 -0.14
N LEU A 236 5.69 -2.33 -0.99
CA LEU A 236 5.81 -2.00 -2.41
C LEU A 236 5.63 -0.50 -2.67
N THR A 237 6.18 0.36 -1.82
CA THR A 237 6.18 1.81 -2.07
C THR A 237 7.26 2.15 -3.08
N VAL A 238 6.89 2.84 -4.16
CA VAL A 238 7.84 3.37 -5.15
C VAL A 238 7.69 4.87 -5.27
N TRP A 239 8.84 5.55 -5.21
CA TRP A 239 8.99 6.97 -5.42
C TRP A 239 10.17 7.23 -6.38
N PRO A 240 10.00 6.90 -7.67
CA PRO A 240 11.04 7.06 -8.68
C PRO A 240 11.20 8.53 -9.07
N ASP A 241 12.38 8.84 -9.59
CA ASP A 241 12.60 10.09 -10.30
C ASP A 241 11.91 10.06 -11.66
N VAL A 242 11.44 11.22 -12.10
CA VAL A 242 10.73 11.35 -13.37
C VAL A 242 11.71 11.85 -14.41
N VAL A 243 11.79 11.12 -15.53
CA VAL A 243 12.56 11.55 -16.70
C VAL A 243 11.99 12.89 -17.18
N ARG A 244 12.84 13.91 -17.23
CA ARG A 244 12.44 15.28 -17.59
C ARG A 244 12.18 15.44 -19.09
N GLU A 245 12.89 14.66 -19.90
CA GLU A 245 12.73 14.67 -21.35
C GLU A 245 11.44 13.93 -21.72
N PHE A 246 10.50 14.65 -22.35
CA PHE A 246 9.33 14.04 -22.94
C PHE A 246 9.65 13.58 -24.37
N LYS A 247 9.34 12.33 -24.69
CA LYS A 247 9.42 11.80 -26.05
C LYS A 247 8.03 11.38 -26.50
N ASN A 248 7.52 11.97 -27.56
CA ASN A 248 6.24 11.50 -28.10
C ASN A 248 6.45 10.12 -28.74
N VAL A 249 5.93 9.07 -28.11
CA VAL A 249 5.98 7.69 -28.61
C VAL A 249 4.56 7.31 -29.05
N ASP A 250 4.34 7.36 -30.37
CA ASP A 250 3.09 6.96 -31.01
C ASP A 250 3.26 5.55 -31.60
N GLN A 251 2.96 4.54 -30.80
CA GLN A 251 3.07 3.14 -31.21
C GLN A 251 1.92 2.32 -30.62
N TRP A 252 1.49 1.30 -31.37
CA TRP A 252 0.55 0.32 -30.86
C TRP A 252 1.14 -0.49 -29.70
N PRO A 253 0.34 -0.89 -28.70
CA PRO A 253 0.78 -1.83 -27.68
C PRO A 253 1.20 -3.17 -28.29
N ASP A 254 2.21 -3.81 -27.69
CA ASP A 254 2.60 -5.17 -28.04
C ASP A 254 1.43 -6.12 -27.73
N THR A 255 0.83 -6.67 -28.79
CA THR A 255 -0.35 -7.53 -28.67
C THR A 255 0.00 -8.88 -28.04
N THR A 256 1.18 -9.43 -28.34
CA THR A 256 1.63 -10.72 -27.79
C THR A 256 1.90 -10.58 -26.30
N ALA A 257 2.63 -9.53 -25.89
CA ALA A 257 2.88 -9.26 -24.47
C ALA A 257 1.58 -9.05 -23.70
N ARG A 258 0.63 -8.29 -24.28
CA ARG A 258 -0.69 -8.07 -23.68
C ARG A 258 -1.48 -9.37 -23.51
N GLN A 259 -1.49 -10.24 -24.52
CA GLN A 259 -2.16 -11.54 -24.43
C GLN A 259 -1.50 -12.46 -23.40
N ASN A 260 -0.18 -12.47 -23.29
CA ASN A 260 0.54 -13.23 -22.26
C ASN A 260 0.16 -12.77 -20.85
N VAL A 261 0.05 -11.45 -20.63
CA VAL A 261 -0.43 -10.91 -19.35
C VAL A 261 -1.88 -11.32 -19.09
N TRP A 262 -2.77 -11.25 -20.09
CA TRP A 262 -4.16 -11.71 -19.90
C TRP A 262 -4.23 -13.19 -19.54
N GLY A 263 -3.52 -14.06 -20.26
CA GLY A 263 -3.48 -15.49 -19.97
C GLY A 263 -2.92 -15.80 -18.57
N LEU A 264 -1.94 -15.03 -18.10
CA LEU A 264 -1.43 -15.11 -16.73
C LEU A 264 -2.51 -14.79 -15.70
N PHE A 265 -3.24 -13.68 -15.88
CA PHE A 265 -4.30 -13.29 -14.96
C PHE A 265 -5.46 -14.29 -14.97
N GLU A 266 -5.87 -14.80 -16.13
CA GLU A 266 -6.87 -15.87 -16.23
C GLU A 266 -6.42 -17.15 -15.52
N ARG A 267 -5.16 -17.58 -15.72
CA ARG A 267 -4.58 -18.74 -15.02
C ARG A 267 -4.63 -18.58 -13.51
N LEU A 268 -4.17 -17.43 -12.99
CA LEU A 268 -4.20 -17.15 -11.55
C LEU A 268 -5.61 -16.96 -11.02
N ASN A 269 -6.54 -16.47 -11.83
CA ASN A 269 -7.95 -16.40 -11.44
C ASN A 269 -8.53 -17.78 -11.15
N ASN A 270 -8.09 -18.79 -11.91
CA ASN A 270 -8.51 -20.18 -11.79
C ASN A 270 -7.68 -21.00 -10.79
N LEU A 271 -6.64 -20.41 -10.17
CA LEU A 271 -5.84 -21.08 -9.13
C LEU A 271 -6.75 -21.64 -8.03
N GLN A 272 -6.57 -22.91 -7.66
CA GLN A 272 -7.33 -23.51 -6.57
C GLN A 272 -6.44 -23.67 -5.34
N PRO A 273 -6.97 -23.47 -4.13
CA PRO A 273 -6.26 -23.86 -2.91
C PRO A 273 -6.08 -25.38 -2.85
N ALA A 274 -5.31 -25.88 -1.87
CA ALA A 274 -5.17 -27.33 -1.66
C ALA A 274 -6.48 -27.97 -1.18
N SER A 275 -7.30 -27.24 -0.42
CA SER A 275 -8.67 -27.60 -0.05
C SER A 275 -9.48 -26.34 0.26
N GLU A 276 -10.77 -26.48 0.60
CA GLU A 276 -11.61 -25.34 1.01
C GLU A 276 -11.03 -24.50 2.17
N ARG A 277 -10.18 -25.11 3.02
CA ARG A 277 -9.60 -24.45 4.20
C ARG A 277 -8.10 -24.19 4.10
N GLU A 278 -7.38 -25.00 3.34
CA GLU A 278 -5.92 -24.96 3.28
C GLU A 278 -5.39 -24.44 1.95
N PRO A 279 -4.47 -23.46 1.96
CA PRO A 279 -3.80 -22.98 0.76
C PRO A 279 -2.86 -24.04 0.17
N GLN A 280 -2.47 -23.87 -1.09
CA GLN A 280 -1.30 -24.56 -1.64
C GLN A 280 -0.04 -24.07 -0.93
N GLU A 281 0.72 -24.98 -0.34
CA GLU A 281 1.98 -24.65 0.30
C GLU A 281 3.15 -24.80 -0.68
N TRP A 282 3.89 -23.71 -0.88
CA TRP A 282 5.10 -23.65 -1.68
C TRP A 282 6.34 -23.55 -0.79
N ARG A 283 7.43 -24.20 -1.22
CA ARG A 283 8.71 -24.20 -0.48
C ARG A 283 9.86 -23.87 -1.40
N PHE A 284 10.94 -23.32 -0.84
CA PHE A 284 12.16 -23.15 -1.60
C PHE A 284 12.75 -24.50 -2.02
N THR A 285 13.40 -24.50 -3.19
CA THR A 285 14.37 -25.54 -3.55
C THR A 285 15.57 -25.48 -2.61
N PRO A 286 16.39 -26.54 -2.47
CA PRO A 286 17.57 -26.52 -1.60
C PRO A 286 18.53 -25.36 -1.89
N GLU A 287 18.73 -25.03 -3.17
CA GLU A 287 19.56 -23.91 -3.59
C GLU A 287 18.96 -22.57 -3.16
N ALA A 288 17.67 -22.34 -3.44
CA ALA A 288 16.98 -21.12 -3.01
C ALA A 288 16.91 -20.99 -1.48
N GLN A 289 16.80 -22.10 -0.76
CA GLN A 289 16.79 -22.11 0.70
C GLN A 289 18.12 -21.61 1.28
N GLY A 290 19.25 -22.02 0.67
CA GLY A 290 20.57 -21.51 1.04
C GLY A 290 20.67 -19.99 0.90
N LEU A 291 20.27 -19.46 -0.25
CA LEU A 291 20.24 -18.01 -0.53
C LEU A 291 19.31 -17.26 0.43
N PHE A 292 18.13 -17.81 0.73
CA PHE A 292 17.19 -17.21 1.66
C PHE A 292 17.77 -17.14 3.08
N ASN A 293 18.40 -18.21 3.55
CA ASN A 293 18.97 -18.25 4.89
C ASN A 293 20.12 -17.24 5.05
N GLU A 294 21.03 -17.18 4.07
CA GLU A 294 22.13 -16.20 4.06
C GLU A 294 21.61 -14.76 4.12
N TRP A 295 20.67 -14.43 3.22
CA TRP A 295 20.05 -13.10 3.23
C TRP A 295 19.30 -12.83 4.54
N PHE A 296 18.48 -13.77 5.01
CA PHE A 296 17.62 -13.57 6.16
C PHE A 296 18.44 -13.35 7.43
N GLU A 297 19.51 -14.10 7.65
CA GLU A 297 20.40 -13.92 8.82
C GLU A 297 21.09 -12.56 8.80
N ALA A 298 21.68 -12.18 7.67
CA ALA A 298 22.35 -10.89 7.51
C ALA A 298 21.37 -9.73 7.70
N PHE A 299 20.21 -9.80 7.04
CA PHE A 299 19.16 -8.79 7.12
C PHE A 299 18.60 -8.62 8.54
N GLN A 300 18.32 -9.73 9.21
CA GLN A 300 17.83 -9.75 10.59
C GLN A 300 18.87 -9.20 11.58
N THR A 301 20.16 -9.43 11.34
CA THR A 301 21.26 -8.86 12.13
C THR A 301 21.33 -7.35 11.95
N GLU A 302 21.28 -6.87 10.70
CA GLU A 302 21.34 -5.45 10.36
C GLU A 302 20.21 -4.64 11.03
N ILE A 303 18.95 -5.04 10.84
CA ILE A 303 17.81 -4.28 11.35
C ILE A 303 17.67 -4.30 12.88
N ARG A 304 18.42 -5.16 13.58
CA ARG A 304 18.53 -5.18 15.05
C ARG A 304 19.72 -4.37 15.57
N GLY A 305 20.58 -3.87 14.69
CA GLY A 305 21.66 -2.96 15.06
C GLY A 305 21.14 -1.56 15.43
N GLU A 306 22.06 -0.70 15.84
CA GLU A 306 21.74 0.67 16.30
C GLU A 306 21.89 1.74 15.21
N GLU A 307 22.35 1.35 14.01
CA GLU A 307 22.67 2.29 12.91
C GLU A 307 21.43 2.85 12.21
N LEU A 308 20.32 2.10 12.19
CA LEU A 308 19.11 2.47 11.46
C LEU A 308 18.11 3.14 12.39
N HIS A 309 17.47 4.20 11.89
CA HIS A 309 16.40 4.86 12.63
C HIS A 309 15.19 3.93 12.87
N PRO A 310 14.54 3.95 14.05
CA PRO A 310 13.46 3.03 14.40
C PRO A 310 12.30 2.96 13.39
N ALA A 311 11.93 4.10 12.80
CA ALA A 311 10.88 4.15 11.77
C ALA A 311 11.22 3.33 10.50
N LEU A 312 12.48 3.39 10.06
CA LEU A 312 12.97 2.62 8.92
C LEU A 312 13.12 1.14 9.29
N VAL A 313 13.64 0.83 10.48
CA VAL A 313 13.68 -0.54 11.02
C VAL A 313 12.29 -1.17 11.01
N SER A 314 11.27 -0.43 11.47
CA SER A 314 9.88 -0.92 11.48
C SER A 314 9.37 -1.23 10.07
N HIS A 315 9.74 -0.43 9.06
CA HIS A 315 9.40 -0.70 7.65
C HIS A 315 10.13 -1.94 7.13
N LEU A 316 11.45 -1.95 7.25
CA LEU A 316 12.31 -3.04 6.77
C LEU A 316 11.98 -4.37 7.47
N SER A 317 11.52 -4.36 8.72
CA SER A 317 11.07 -5.57 9.41
C SER A 317 9.98 -6.34 8.64
N LYS A 318 9.17 -5.64 7.83
CA LYS A 318 8.12 -6.26 7.00
C LYS A 318 8.68 -6.96 5.75
N TYR A 319 9.96 -6.76 5.41
CA TYR A 319 10.60 -7.42 4.28
C TYR A 319 10.77 -8.92 4.50
N ALA A 320 10.83 -9.35 5.77
CA ALA A 320 10.77 -10.77 6.15
C ALA A 320 9.52 -11.48 5.58
N LYS A 321 8.40 -10.74 5.39
CA LYS A 321 7.21 -11.22 4.70
C LYS A 321 7.26 -10.91 3.19
N LEU A 322 7.69 -9.71 2.82
CA LEU A 322 7.70 -9.23 1.43
C LEU A 322 8.51 -10.13 0.50
N ILE A 323 9.73 -10.51 0.89
CA ILE A 323 10.66 -11.24 0.01
C ILE A 323 10.13 -12.65 -0.32
N PRO A 324 9.72 -13.48 0.66
CA PRO A 324 9.07 -14.75 0.33
C PRO A 324 7.79 -14.58 -0.50
N ALA A 325 6.96 -13.58 -0.19
CA ALA A 325 5.74 -13.30 -0.94
C ALA A 325 6.02 -12.97 -2.41
N LEU A 326 7.02 -12.12 -2.68
CA LEU A 326 7.46 -11.81 -4.04
C LEU A 326 8.01 -13.05 -4.76
N ALA A 327 8.83 -13.85 -4.07
CA ALA A 327 9.38 -15.08 -4.64
C ALA A 327 8.27 -16.07 -5.05
N LEU A 328 7.22 -16.21 -4.23
CA LEU A 328 6.04 -17.00 -4.57
C LEU A 328 5.28 -16.45 -5.76
N ILE A 329 5.03 -15.13 -5.81
CA ILE A 329 4.39 -14.50 -6.97
C ILE A 329 5.19 -14.80 -8.24
N PHE A 330 6.51 -14.65 -8.20
CA PHE A 330 7.36 -14.93 -9.35
C PHE A 330 7.37 -16.41 -9.76
N ALA A 331 7.33 -17.35 -8.80
CA ALA A 331 7.19 -18.77 -9.12
C ALA A 331 5.85 -19.09 -9.79
N LEU A 332 4.75 -18.51 -9.31
CA LEU A 332 3.43 -18.67 -9.92
C LEU A 332 3.31 -18.02 -11.30
N VAL A 333 4.16 -17.04 -11.61
CA VAL A 333 4.25 -16.40 -12.92
C VAL A 333 5.13 -17.21 -13.88
N ASP A 334 6.36 -17.50 -13.49
CA ASP A 334 7.41 -18.02 -14.37
C ASP A 334 7.48 -19.55 -14.42
N THR A 335 7.18 -20.23 -13.31
CA THR A 335 7.32 -21.69 -13.15
C THR A 335 6.08 -22.31 -12.50
N PRO A 336 4.86 -22.09 -13.05
CA PRO A 336 3.61 -22.54 -12.44
C PRO A 336 3.51 -24.08 -12.35
N ASP A 337 4.19 -24.79 -13.25
CA ASP A 337 4.19 -26.27 -13.31
C ASP A 337 5.25 -26.90 -12.39
N SER A 338 6.05 -26.07 -11.71
CA SER A 338 6.93 -26.54 -10.64
C SER A 338 6.06 -27.18 -9.53
N PRO A 339 6.45 -28.34 -8.96
CA PRO A 339 5.67 -29.06 -7.95
C PRO A 339 5.70 -28.34 -6.59
N HIS A 340 5.09 -27.15 -6.55
CA HIS A 340 5.09 -26.21 -5.43
C HIS A 340 6.50 -25.85 -4.92
N LYS A 341 7.46 -25.69 -5.85
CA LYS A 341 8.84 -25.30 -5.53
C LYS A 341 9.20 -23.93 -6.12
N ILE A 342 9.85 -23.11 -5.30
CA ILE A 342 10.39 -21.80 -5.67
C ILE A 342 11.91 -21.95 -5.90
N GLY A 343 12.36 -21.65 -7.11
CA GLY A 343 13.75 -21.76 -7.52
C GLY A 343 14.62 -20.56 -7.12
N ALA A 344 15.92 -20.68 -7.35
CA ALA A 344 16.89 -19.63 -7.05
C ALA A 344 16.67 -18.38 -7.91
N ARG A 345 16.18 -18.54 -9.15
CA ARG A 345 15.87 -17.42 -10.06
C ARG A 345 14.74 -16.55 -9.53
N GLU A 346 13.66 -17.15 -9.04
CA GLU A 346 12.47 -16.45 -8.53
C GLU A 346 12.80 -15.74 -7.22
N LEU A 347 13.54 -16.40 -6.33
CA LEU A 347 14.04 -15.78 -5.10
C LEU A 347 15.04 -14.66 -5.38
N GLY A 348 15.99 -14.87 -6.29
CA GLY A 348 16.96 -13.84 -6.68
C GLY A 348 16.29 -12.58 -7.23
N ARG A 349 15.21 -12.74 -8.02
CA ARG A 349 14.38 -11.60 -8.45
C ARG A 349 13.72 -10.91 -7.26
N ALA A 350 13.19 -11.66 -6.30
CA ALA A 350 12.59 -11.08 -5.09
C ALA A 350 13.60 -10.29 -4.25
N LEU A 351 14.82 -10.80 -4.09
CA LEU A 351 15.91 -10.11 -3.39
C LEU A 351 16.30 -8.81 -4.10
N ALA A 352 16.46 -8.84 -5.42
CA ALA A 352 16.74 -7.62 -6.20
C ALA A 352 15.62 -6.58 -6.09
N TRP A 353 14.35 -7.02 -6.01
CA TRP A 353 13.23 -6.13 -5.68
C TRP A 353 13.37 -5.55 -4.28
N GLY A 354 13.78 -6.34 -3.29
CA GLY A 354 14.07 -5.88 -1.94
C GLY A 354 15.10 -4.75 -1.89
N ASP A 355 16.24 -4.95 -2.55
CA ASP A 355 17.30 -3.93 -2.63
C ASP A 355 16.80 -2.64 -3.28
N TYR A 356 16.03 -2.77 -4.36
CA TYR A 356 15.44 -1.63 -5.06
C TYR A 356 14.43 -0.87 -4.18
N LEU A 357 13.48 -1.59 -3.57
CA LEU A 357 12.44 -1.01 -2.72
C LEU A 357 13.00 -0.36 -1.45
N ARG A 358 14.12 -0.88 -0.92
CA ARG A 358 14.82 -0.28 0.21
C ARG A 358 15.22 1.16 -0.08
N THR A 359 15.74 1.46 -1.27
CA THR A 359 16.10 2.84 -1.65
C THR A 359 14.88 3.78 -1.67
N HIS A 360 13.70 3.27 -2.03
CA HIS A 360 12.46 4.04 -1.98
C HIS A 360 11.92 4.19 -0.56
N ALA A 361 12.11 3.19 0.30
CA ALA A 361 11.80 3.30 1.72
C ALA A 361 12.70 4.35 2.40
N GLU A 362 14.00 4.34 2.14
CA GLU A 362 14.94 5.37 2.62
C GLU A 362 14.50 6.78 2.17
N ARG A 363 14.11 6.93 0.89
CA ARG A 363 13.54 8.18 0.37
C ARG A 363 12.21 8.56 1.04
N LEU A 364 11.33 7.59 1.30
CA LEU A 364 10.05 7.80 1.96
C LEU A 364 10.25 8.36 3.38
N TYR A 365 11.18 7.78 4.13
CA TYR A 365 11.46 8.16 5.51
C TYR A 365 12.40 9.37 5.62
N SER A 366 13.13 9.76 4.56
CA SER A 366 14.07 10.88 4.61
C SER A 366 13.47 12.18 5.16
N ALA A 367 12.18 12.42 4.90
CA ALA A 367 11.45 13.60 5.40
C ALA A 367 11.29 13.63 6.93
N ALA A 368 11.30 12.47 7.59
CA ALA A 368 11.31 12.35 9.05
C ALA A 368 12.73 12.17 9.61
N LEU A 369 13.64 11.59 8.85
CA LEU A 369 15.04 11.37 9.27
C LEU A 369 15.86 12.66 9.27
N HIS A 370 15.57 13.57 8.35
CA HIS A 370 16.34 14.80 8.15
C HIS A 370 15.43 16.03 7.93
N PRO A 371 14.61 16.42 8.92
CA PRO A 371 13.78 17.62 8.80
C PRO A 371 14.58 18.89 8.49
N GLU A 372 15.86 18.92 8.89
CA GLU A 372 16.82 19.97 8.56
C GLU A 372 17.17 20.07 7.07
N VAL A 373 17.12 18.98 6.29
CA VAL A 373 17.43 18.98 4.85
C VAL A 373 16.29 19.63 4.04
N ASP A 374 15.03 19.36 4.39
CA ASP A 374 13.88 20.07 3.81
C ASP A 374 13.96 21.57 4.13
N GLY A 375 14.32 21.90 5.37
CA GLY A 375 14.58 23.27 5.80
C GLY A 375 15.71 23.90 4.99
N ALA A 376 16.80 23.18 4.74
CA ALA A 376 17.96 23.62 3.97
C ALA A 376 17.58 23.92 2.51
N HIS A 377 16.85 23.04 1.84
CA HIS A 377 16.34 23.28 0.49
C HIS A 377 15.40 24.49 0.42
N SER A 378 14.47 24.61 1.38
CA SER A 378 13.56 25.76 1.47
C SER A 378 14.34 27.05 1.67
N LEU A 379 15.31 27.06 2.59
CA LEU A 379 16.18 28.20 2.87
C LEU A 379 16.99 28.58 1.63
N LEU A 380 17.64 27.62 0.98
CA LEU A 380 18.44 27.82 -0.23
C LEU A 380 17.59 28.41 -1.37
N ALA A 381 16.39 27.88 -1.60
CA ALA A 381 15.47 28.40 -2.63
C ALA A 381 15.04 29.84 -2.33
N LYS A 382 14.82 30.19 -1.05
CA LYS A 382 14.47 31.57 -0.65
C LYS A 382 15.65 32.52 -0.78
N ILE A 383 16.87 32.06 -0.50
CA ILE A 383 18.11 32.82 -0.72
C ILE A 383 18.27 33.10 -2.21
N LYS A 384 18.23 32.07 -3.08
CA LYS A 384 18.31 32.22 -4.55
C LYS A 384 17.22 33.11 -5.13
N ALA A 385 16.04 33.15 -4.51
CA ALA A 385 14.93 34.01 -4.92
C ALA A 385 14.99 35.44 -4.34
N GLY A 386 16.10 35.84 -3.70
CA GLY A 386 16.31 37.17 -3.14
C GLY A 386 15.33 37.53 -2.01
N LYS A 387 14.76 36.53 -1.30
CA LYS A 387 13.72 36.75 -0.27
C LYS A 387 14.27 37.11 1.11
N LEU A 388 15.59 37.28 1.24
CA LEU A 388 16.21 37.81 2.44
C LEU A 388 15.96 39.32 2.57
N ALA A 389 15.98 39.83 3.81
CA ALA A 389 15.65 41.24 4.06
C ALA A 389 16.78 42.13 3.52
N LYS A 390 16.47 42.98 2.54
CA LYS A 390 17.42 43.96 2.00
C LYS A 390 17.75 44.99 3.09
N HIS A 391 19.04 45.23 3.32
CA HIS A 391 19.49 46.32 4.17
C HIS A 391 19.99 47.43 3.24
N GLY A 392 19.39 48.62 3.29
CA GLY A 392 19.85 49.77 2.50
C GLY A 392 19.66 49.66 0.97
N GLY A 393 18.89 48.69 0.47
CA GLY A 393 18.67 48.48 -0.97
C GLY A 393 19.54 47.40 -1.61
N GLU A 394 20.55 46.92 -0.89
CA GLU A 394 21.45 45.84 -1.32
C GLU A 394 20.97 44.46 -0.87
N GLU A 395 21.41 43.41 -1.56
CA GLU A 395 21.13 42.03 -1.18
C GLU A 395 21.83 41.66 0.12
N ALA A 396 21.11 40.98 1.01
CA ALA A 396 21.66 40.53 2.28
C ALA A 396 22.80 39.53 2.02
N GLN A 397 23.98 39.82 2.59
CA GLN A 397 25.17 38.95 2.51
C GLN A 397 25.21 37.92 3.65
N ASP A 398 24.38 38.12 4.67
CA ASP A 398 24.29 37.27 5.85
C ASP A 398 22.89 37.31 6.49
N PHE A 399 22.64 36.39 7.41
CA PHE A 399 21.42 36.41 8.22
C PHE A 399 21.63 35.77 9.59
N ALA A 400 20.84 36.20 10.58
CA ALA A 400 20.69 35.49 11.85
C ALA A 400 19.50 34.52 11.80
N PRO A 401 19.54 33.34 12.44
CA PRO A 401 18.44 32.37 12.42
C PRO A 401 17.07 32.95 12.83
N ARG A 402 17.08 33.88 13.80
CA ARG A 402 15.86 34.58 14.26
C ARG A 402 15.21 35.43 13.16
N GLU A 403 15.99 36.03 12.27
CA GLU A 403 15.51 36.92 11.20
C GLU A 403 14.72 36.13 10.15
N ILE A 404 15.09 34.85 9.96
CA ILE A 404 14.37 33.92 9.10
C ILE A 404 13.15 33.34 9.82
N ALA A 405 13.30 32.94 11.10
CA ALA A 405 12.21 32.35 11.86
C ALA A 405 10.97 33.24 11.94
N VAL A 406 11.17 34.56 12.09
CA VAL A 406 10.08 35.56 12.13
C VAL A 406 9.30 35.63 10.81
N LYS A 407 9.91 35.24 9.67
CA LYS A 407 9.20 35.18 8.38
C LYS A 407 8.24 34.00 8.27
N ASN A 408 8.29 33.07 9.24
CA ASN A 408 7.41 31.92 9.35
C ASN A 408 7.32 31.10 8.05
N TRP A 409 8.45 30.93 7.37
CA TRP A 409 8.53 30.10 6.18
C TRP A 409 8.32 28.63 6.57
N ALA A 410 7.66 27.86 5.70
CA ALA A 410 7.40 26.45 5.95
C ALA A 410 8.70 25.68 6.24
N GLY A 411 8.74 24.98 7.39
CA GLY A 411 9.93 24.26 7.88
C GLY A 411 10.99 25.12 8.56
N LEU A 412 10.81 26.44 8.62
CA LEU A 412 11.77 27.43 9.12
C LEU A 412 11.10 28.41 10.10
N THR A 413 10.26 27.88 10.99
CA THR A 413 9.39 28.68 11.87
C THR A 413 10.00 28.93 13.26
N SER A 414 11.10 28.27 13.59
CA SER A 414 11.84 28.47 14.84
C SER A 414 13.32 28.75 14.57
N PRO A 415 14.00 29.52 15.44
CA PRO A 415 15.44 29.76 15.29
C PRO A 415 16.29 28.47 15.29
N ASP A 416 15.83 27.41 15.96
CA ASP A 416 16.49 26.10 15.98
C ASP A 416 16.34 25.37 14.63
N ALA A 417 15.13 25.37 14.05
CA ALA A 417 14.89 24.79 12.73
C ALA A 417 15.71 25.49 11.64
N VAL A 418 15.79 26.81 11.69
CA VAL A 418 16.62 27.60 10.76
C VAL A 418 18.10 27.26 10.93
N ARG A 419 18.57 27.09 12.17
CA ARG A 419 19.97 26.76 12.47
C ARG A 419 20.35 25.42 11.89
N LYS A 420 19.57 24.37 12.16
CA LYS A 420 19.82 23.03 11.61
C LYS A 420 19.83 23.04 10.08
N ALA A 421 18.89 23.74 9.46
CA ALA A 421 18.86 23.93 8.01
C ALA A 421 20.10 24.67 7.47
N ALA A 422 20.55 25.70 8.17
CA ALA A 422 21.72 26.48 7.78
C ALA A 422 23.03 25.71 8.00
N ASP A 423 23.11 24.88 9.03
CA ASP A 423 24.25 23.99 9.29
C ASP A 423 24.42 22.96 8.17
N VAL A 424 23.32 22.35 7.69
CA VAL A 424 23.35 21.48 6.49
C VAL A 424 23.93 22.25 5.30
N LEU A 425 23.43 23.45 4.99
CA LEU A 425 23.97 24.24 3.89
C LEU A 425 25.44 24.64 4.11
N ALA A 426 25.87 24.82 5.36
CA ALA A 426 27.25 25.10 5.68
C ALA A 426 28.17 23.89 5.45
N ASP A 427 27.72 22.69 5.78
CA ASP A 427 28.45 21.44 5.50
C ASP A 427 28.67 21.24 3.99
N TYR A 428 27.73 21.69 3.16
CA TYR A 428 27.85 21.70 1.69
C TYR A 428 28.53 22.96 1.11
N GLY A 429 29.05 23.86 1.95
CA GLY A 429 29.80 25.06 1.53
C GLY A 429 28.94 26.20 0.97
N TRP A 430 27.61 26.10 1.04
CA TRP A 430 26.69 27.15 0.58
C TRP A 430 26.53 28.29 1.59
N LEU A 431 26.79 28.03 2.87
CA LEU A 431 26.81 29.02 3.95
C LEU A 431 28.10 28.90 4.76
N ALA A 432 28.50 29.95 5.47
CA ALA A 432 29.58 29.89 6.44
C ALA A 432 29.12 30.42 7.80
N ARG A 433 29.30 29.61 8.84
CA ARG A 433 28.91 29.98 10.21
C ARG A 433 29.90 30.98 10.78
N VAL A 434 29.39 32.13 11.22
CA VAL A 434 30.18 33.19 11.88
C VAL A 434 29.66 33.42 13.28
N ALA A 435 30.53 33.14 14.26
CA ALA A 435 30.30 33.55 15.63
C ALA A 435 30.63 35.05 15.76
N THR A 436 29.63 35.87 16.09
CA THR A 436 29.87 37.28 16.39
C THR A 436 30.31 37.39 17.86
N PRO A 437 31.49 37.98 18.17
CA PRO A 437 31.91 38.19 19.54
C PRO A 437 30.89 39.02 20.33
N THR A 438 30.78 38.75 21.62
CA THR A 438 29.91 39.51 22.51
C THR A 438 30.44 40.93 22.65
N GLY A 439 29.60 41.94 22.42
CA GLY A 439 29.97 43.34 22.67
C GLY A 439 30.33 43.60 24.14
N ILE A 440 30.95 44.77 24.39
CA ILE A 440 31.53 45.19 25.69
C ILE A 440 30.53 45.13 26.86
N THR A 441 29.22 45.15 26.57
CA THR A 441 28.12 45.10 27.55
C THR A 441 27.65 43.68 27.92
N GLY A 442 28.29 42.61 27.44
CA GLY A 442 28.01 41.24 27.89
C GLY A 442 26.62 40.74 27.47
N GLY A 443 26.47 40.37 26.19
CA GLY A 443 25.31 39.64 25.68
C GLY A 443 25.65 38.19 25.32
N ARG A 444 24.66 37.33 25.03
CA ARG A 444 24.91 35.99 24.45
C ARG A 444 25.52 36.15 23.04
N PRO A 445 26.57 35.38 22.66
CA PRO A 445 27.12 35.42 21.30
C PRO A 445 26.01 35.26 20.26
N SER A 446 25.96 36.16 19.29
CA SER A 446 24.99 36.06 18.20
C SER A 446 25.60 35.31 17.04
N GLU A 447 24.84 34.34 16.55
CA GLU A 447 25.26 33.47 15.46
C GLU A 447 24.63 33.94 14.16
N ARG A 448 25.48 34.14 13.15
CA ARG A 448 25.09 34.55 11.81
C ARG A 448 25.66 33.58 10.79
N TYR A 449 25.01 33.47 9.65
CA TYR A 449 25.46 32.67 8.52
C TYR A 449 25.74 33.61 7.35
N LEU A 450 26.98 33.62 6.88
CA LEU A 450 27.39 34.27 5.64
C LEU A 450 26.90 33.44 4.46
N ILE A 451 26.47 34.11 3.40
CA ILE A 451 25.96 33.48 2.19
C ILE A 451 27.09 33.37 1.18
N HIS A 452 27.22 32.20 0.54
CA HIS A 452 28.20 32.03 -0.53
C HIS A 452 27.90 33.00 -1.70
N PRO A 453 28.89 33.73 -2.24
CA PRO A 453 28.69 34.72 -3.30
C PRO A 453 27.94 34.19 -4.54
N ASP A 454 28.17 32.93 -4.91
CA ASP A 454 27.50 32.28 -6.05
C ASP A 454 25.97 32.16 -5.89
N LEU A 455 25.44 32.27 -4.66
CA LEU A 455 24.00 32.29 -4.41
C LEU A 455 23.38 33.68 -4.62
N LEU A 456 24.22 34.72 -4.69
CA LEU A 456 23.85 36.13 -4.84
C LEU A 456 24.16 36.65 -6.25
N ALA A 457 24.90 35.88 -7.06
CA ALA A 457 25.10 36.18 -8.47
C ALA A 457 23.79 35.93 -9.25
N GLU A 458 23.28 36.97 -9.93
CA GLU A 458 22.10 36.85 -10.79
C GLU A 458 22.31 35.74 -11.85
N GLY A 459 21.58 34.63 -11.71
CA GLY A 459 21.43 33.65 -12.79
C GLY A 459 22.27 32.36 -12.72
N ALA A 460 22.50 31.79 -11.54
CA ALA A 460 22.93 30.37 -11.47
C ALA A 460 21.74 29.44 -11.82
N GLN A 461 21.58 29.15 -13.12
CA GLN A 461 20.67 28.13 -13.68
C GLN A 461 21.00 26.73 -13.18
#